data_AF-A0A8C3Y5V6-F1
#
_entry.id   AF-A0A8C3Y5V6-F1
#
_cell.length_a   1.000
_cell.length_b   1.000
_cell.length_c   1.000
_cell.angle_alpha   90.00
_cell.angle_beta   90.00
_cell.angle_gamma   90.00
#
_symmetry.space_group_name_H-M   'P 1'
#
loop_
_entity.id
_entity.type
_entity.pdbx_description
1 polymer ?
#
loop_
_entity_poly.entity_id
_entity_poly.type
_entity_poly.pdbx_seq_one_letter_code
_entity_poly.pdbx_strand_id
1 'polypeptide(L)'
;MSQTPLPRRLPFKVCYICGREFGSHSIAIHEPKCLQRWHIENNQLPKHLRRPEPRKPEVLTGTGSYTLADENEAAYYSAQAQLVPCRNCGRTFFPDRLPVHERCCKGGSSGVRPPRSGTGSARADPSQGHQGTSRGAPALSDQAKVVRRPPTVICYICGREYGTKSISIHEPQCLKKWHQENDNLPKHLRRPEPQKPEVRTVQGDINNWEENSAQAL
;
A
#
# COMPACT_ATOMS: atom_id res chain seq x y z
N MET A 1 -17.22 16.89 -30.18
CA MET A 1 -16.88 16.55 -28.79
C MET A 1 -15.93 15.35 -28.83
N SER A 2 -14.63 15.60 -28.82
CA SER A 2 -13.61 14.55 -28.93
C SER A 2 -13.39 13.95 -27.55
N GLN A 3 -13.85 12.72 -27.34
CA GLN A 3 -13.63 11.99 -26.09
C GLN A 3 -12.15 11.62 -25.99
N THR A 4 -11.42 12.22 -25.04
CA THR A 4 -10.04 11.83 -24.73
C THR A 4 -10.06 10.39 -24.20
N PRO A 5 -9.36 9.43 -24.83
CA PRO A 5 -9.32 8.07 -24.33
C PRO A 5 -8.64 8.04 -22.96
N LEU A 6 -9.29 7.44 -21.97
CA LEU A 6 -8.70 7.24 -20.64
C LEU A 6 -7.40 6.43 -20.80
N PRO A 7 -6.32 6.77 -20.05
CA PRO A 7 -5.06 6.06 -20.15
C PRO A 7 -5.27 4.59 -19.78
N ARG A 8 -4.97 3.68 -20.72
CA ARG A 8 -5.04 2.24 -20.48
C ARG A 8 -4.06 1.90 -19.35
N ARG A 9 -4.54 1.20 -18.31
CA ARG A 9 -3.66 0.68 -17.26
C ARG A 9 -2.59 -0.21 -17.90
N LEU A 10 -1.34 0.01 -17.51
CA LEU A 10 -0.23 -0.81 -17.99
C LEU A 10 -0.46 -2.28 -17.61
N PRO A 11 0.00 -3.24 -18.45
CA PRO A 11 -0.11 -4.66 -18.16
C PRO A 11 0.59 -4.99 -16.84
N PHE A 12 -0.07 -5.78 -15.99
CA PHE A 12 0.47 -6.26 -14.72
C PHE A 12 0.37 -7.77 -14.62
N LYS A 13 1.20 -8.36 -13.76
CA LYS A 13 1.14 -9.76 -13.36
C LYS A 13 0.80 -9.88 -11.87
N VAL A 14 -0.07 -10.83 -11.55
CA VAL A 14 -0.43 -11.16 -10.16
C VAL A 14 0.55 -12.19 -9.63
N CYS A 15 1.09 -11.96 -8.43
CA CYS A 15 1.91 -12.96 -7.74
C CYS A 15 1.01 -14.11 -7.24
N TYR A 16 1.26 -15.33 -7.72
CA TYR A 16 0.50 -16.53 -7.35
C TYR A 16 0.63 -16.93 -5.87
N ILE A 17 1.54 -16.28 -5.13
CA ILE A 17 1.78 -16.52 -3.71
C ILE A 17 1.02 -15.52 -2.83
N CYS A 18 1.17 -14.23 -3.09
CA CYS A 18 0.64 -13.17 -2.22
C CYS A 18 -0.51 -12.35 -2.83
N GLY A 19 -0.87 -12.62 -4.08
CA GLY A 19 -2.00 -11.98 -4.77
C GLY A 19 -1.81 -10.50 -5.11
N ARG A 20 -0.61 -9.94 -4.95
CA ARG A 20 -0.32 -8.54 -5.31
C ARG A 20 0.00 -8.41 -6.79
N GLU A 21 -0.33 -7.24 -7.34
CA GLU A 21 -0.05 -6.84 -8.70
C GLU A 21 1.36 -6.24 -8.82
N PHE A 22 2.07 -6.63 -9.87
CA PHE A 22 3.40 -6.15 -10.20
C PHE A 22 3.48 -5.84 -11.69
N GLY A 23 4.40 -4.95 -12.08
CA GLY A 23 4.76 -4.84 -13.49
C GLY A 23 5.42 -6.12 -13.97
N SER A 24 5.35 -6.40 -15.28
CA SER A 24 5.89 -7.62 -15.88
C SER A 24 7.37 -7.88 -15.60
N HIS A 25 8.18 -6.84 -15.35
CA HIS A 25 9.58 -7.01 -14.95
C HIS A 25 9.76 -7.19 -13.45
N SER A 26 8.97 -6.50 -12.61
CA SER A 26 9.13 -6.55 -11.16
C SER A 26 8.63 -7.87 -10.57
N ILE A 27 7.70 -8.56 -11.23
CA ILE A 27 7.22 -9.88 -10.81
C ILE A 27 8.35 -10.93 -10.78
N ALA A 28 9.27 -10.91 -11.74
CA ALA A 28 10.38 -11.87 -11.82
C ALA A 28 11.37 -11.75 -10.64
N ILE A 29 11.49 -10.54 -10.08
CA ILE A 29 12.32 -10.29 -8.89
C ILE A 29 11.53 -10.56 -7.61
N HIS A 30 10.21 -10.34 -7.65
CA HIS A 30 9.32 -10.52 -6.51
C HIS A 30 9.04 -11.99 -6.20
N GLU A 31 8.65 -12.80 -7.18
CA GLU A 31 8.25 -14.21 -6.99
C GLU A 31 9.27 -15.03 -6.18
N PRO A 32 10.57 -15.09 -6.53
CA PRO A 32 11.53 -15.89 -5.78
C PRO A 32 11.70 -15.39 -4.34
N LYS A 33 11.70 -14.07 -4.12
CA LYS A 33 11.77 -13.48 -2.77
C LYS A 33 10.51 -13.78 -1.96
N CYS A 34 9.34 -13.76 -2.61
CA CYS A 34 8.06 -14.08 -1.99
C CYS A 34 8.01 -15.56 -1.57
N LEU A 35 8.47 -16.47 -2.44
CA LEU A 35 8.56 -17.90 -2.16
C LEU A 35 9.56 -18.20 -1.04
N GLN A 36 10.71 -17.53 -1.03
CA GLN A 36 11.69 -17.64 0.05
C GLN A 36 11.06 -17.26 1.40
N ARG A 37 10.35 -16.12 1.46
CA ARG A 37 9.67 -15.69 2.69
C ARG A 37 8.59 -16.69 3.11
N TRP A 38 7.83 -17.20 2.15
CA TRP A 38 6.83 -18.24 2.39
C TRP A 38 7.45 -19.50 3.00
N HIS A 39 8.58 -19.98 2.49
CA HIS A 39 9.27 -21.15 3.07
C HIS A 39 9.74 -20.90 4.50
N ILE A 40 10.29 -19.72 4.79
CA ILE A 40 10.73 -19.35 6.14
C ILE A 40 9.55 -19.39 7.11
N GLU A 41 8.43 -18.76 6.74
CA GLU A 41 7.20 -18.75 7.55
C GLU A 41 6.63 -20.17 7.71
N ASN A 42 6.57 -20.94 6.63
CA ASN A 42 6.01 -22.29 6.63
C ASN A 42 6.88 -23.27 7.44
N ASN A 43 8.20 -23.14 7.41
CA ASN A 43 9.13 -24.00 8.15
C ASN A 43 9.13 -23.73 9.66
N GLN A 44 8.72 -22.52 10.08
CA GLN A 44 8.51 -22.21 11.49
C GLN A 44 7.26 -22.88 12.07
N LEU A 45 6.33 -23.35 11.22
CA LEU A 45 5.17 -24.10 11.68
C LEU A 45 5.57 -25.54 12.09
N PRO A 46 4.93 -26.11 13.14
CA PRO A 46 5.01 -27.54 13.43
C PRO A 46 4.77 -28.37 12.16
N LYS A 47 5.47 -29.50 12.00
CA LYS A 47 5.43 -30.30 10.76
C LYS A 47 4.00 -30.59 10.26
N HIS A 48 3.07 -30.82 11.17
CA HIS A 48 1.65 -31.12 10.87
C HIS A 48 0.82 -29.88 10.48
N LEU A 49 1.32 -28.66 10.70
CA LEU A 49 0.69 -27.39 10.31
C LEU A 49 1.35 -26.76 9.08
N ARG A 50 2.42 -27.37 8.56
CA ARG A 50 3.08 -26.89 7.34
C ARG A 50 2.15 -27.08 6.15
N ARG A 51 2.06 -26.05 5.33
CA ARG A 51 1.27 -26.02 4.11
C ARG A 51 2.07 -26.59 2.93
N PRO A 52 1.40 -27.16 1.91
CA PRO A 52 2.05 -27.54 0.67
C PRO A 52 2.59 -26.30 -0.04
N GLU A 53 3.68 -26.47 -0.79
CA GLU A 53 4.28 -25.40 -1.55
C GLU A 53 3.30 -24.84 -2.61
N PRO A 54 3.18 -23.51 -2.73
CA PRO A 54 2.37 -22.89 -3.77
C PRO A 54 2.88 -23.31 -5.14
N ARG A 55 1.99 -23.82 -5.98
CA ARG A 55 2.35 -24.17 -7.36
C ARG A 55 2.19 -22.97 -8.25
N LYS A 56 3.23 -22.65 -9.01
CA LYS A 56 3.14 -21.67 -10.10
C LYS A 56 2.19 -22.24 -11.16
N PRO A 57 1.14 -21.51 -11.58
CA PRO A 57 0.29 -21.95 -12.68
C PRO A 57 1.14 -22.20 -13.92
N GLU A 58 1.11 -23.43 -14.46
CA GLU A 58 1.81 -23.76 -15.68
C GLU A 58 1.10 -23.08 -16.86
N VAL A 59 1.80 -22.16 -17.51
CA VAL A 59 1.33 -21.58 -18.76
C VAL A 59 1.61 -22.61 -19.84
N LEU A 60 0.62 -23.43 -20.19
CA LEU A 60 0.73 -24.36 -21.30
C LEU A 60 0.88 -23.55 -22.60
N THR A 61 2.11 -23.44 -23.09
CA THR A 61 2.48 -22.80 -24.36
C THR A 61 2.12 -23.69 -25.57
N GLY A 62 0.97 -24.34 -25.53
CA GLY A 62 0.48 -25.25 -26.57
C GLY A 62 -0.87 -24.80 -27.11
N THR A 63 -0.88 -24.15 -28.27
CA THR A 63 -2.04 -24.08 -29.19
C THR A 63 -3.39 -23.77 -28.54
N GLY A 64 -3.47 -22.69 -27.76
CA GLY A 64 -4.71 -22.15 -27.23
C GLY A 64 -4.54 -20.68 -26.88
N SER A 65 -5.58 -19.87 -27.11
CA SER A 65 -5.61 -18.43 -26.81
C SER A 65 -5.62 -18.18 -25.30
N TYR A 66 -4.48 -18.39 -24.63
CA TYR A 66 -4.33 -18.08 -23.20
C TYR A 66 -3.87 -16.63 -23.06
N THR A 67 -4.69 -15.80 -22.42
CA THR A 67 -4.45 -14.37 -22.28
C THR A 67 -3.75 -14.05 -20.96
N LEU A 68 -3.12 -12.88 -20.87
CA LEU A 68 -2.56 -12.35 -19.62
C LEU A 68 -3.62 -12.29 -18.49
N ALA A 69 -4.89 -12.11 -18.85
CA ALA A 69 -5.98 -12.12 -17.89
C ALA A 69 -6.17 -13.51 -17.27
N ASP A 70 -6.08 -14.57 -18.07
CA ASP A 70 -6.21 -15.96 -17.60
C ASP A 70 -5.02 -16.37 -16.71
N GLU A 71 -3.81 -15.91 -17.04
CA GLU A 71 -2.63 -16.08 -16.17
C GLU A 71 -2.84 -15.40 -14.80
N ASN A 72 -3.34 -14.17 -14.82
CA ASN A 72 -3.57 -13.39 -13.61
C ASN A 72 -4.70 -13.96 -12.76
N GLU A 73 -5.76 -14.47 -13.39
CA GLU A 73 -6.85 -15.13 -12.70
C GLU A 73 -6.37 -16.43 -12.04
N ALA A 74 -5.61 -17.26 -12.75
CA ALA A 74 -5.04 -18.48 -12.19
C ALA A 74 -4.09 -18.17 -11.01
N ALA A 75 -3.25 -17.14 -11.14
CA ALA A 75 -2.39 -16.68 -10.05
C ALA A 75 -3.20 -16.14 -8.86
N TYR A 76 -4.28 -15.40 -9.13
CA TYR A 76 -5.19 -14.91 -8.09
C TYR A 76 -5.81 -16.05 -7.29
N TYR A 77 -6.35 -17.08 -7.95
CA TYR A 77 -6.91 -18.25 -7.26
C TYR A 77 -5.87 -19.00 -6.44
N SER A 78 -4.65 -19.18 -6.96
CA SER A 78 -3.54 -19.76 -6.20
C SER A 78 -3.23 -18.97 -4.92
N ALA A 79 -3.23 -17.64 -5.00
CA ALA A 79 -2.98 -16.79 -3.84
C ALA A 79 -4.15 -16.85 -2.82
N GLN A 80 -5.41 -16.89 -3.29
CA GLN A 80 -6.58 -17.03 -2.43
C GLN A 80 -6.56 -18.36 -1.64
N ALA A 81 -6.11 -19.45 -2.26
CA ALA A 81 -6.00 -20.76 -1.61
C ALA A 81 -5.02 -20.78 -0.42
N GLN A 82 -4.15 -19.79 -0.30
CA GLN A 82 -3.20 -19.68 0.81
C GLN A 82 -3.74 -18.94 2.02
N LEU A 83 -4.92 -18.33 1.92
CA LEU A 83 -5.52 -17.59 3.01
C LEU A 83 -6.07 -18.55 4.06
N VAL A 84 -5.88 -18.18 5.33
CA VAL A 84 -6.35 -18.92 6.49
C VAL A 84 -7.46 -18.13 7.20
N PRO A 85 -8.56 -18.77 7.63
CA PRO A 85 -9.62 -18.08 8.34
C PRO A 85 -9.22 -17.74 9.77
N CYS A 86 -9.58 -16.55 10.23
CA CYS A 86 -9.48 -16.15 11.62
C CYS A 86 -10.47 -16.96 12.47
N ARG A 87 -10.00 -17.53 13.58
CA ARG A 87 -10.82 -18.36 14.47
C ARG A 87 -11.96 -17.59 15.14
N ASN A 88 -11.83 -16.27 15.27
CA ASN A 88 -12.81 -15.43 15.97
C ASN A 88 -13.89 -14.83 15.06
N CYS A 89 -13.59 -14.56 13.78
CA CYS A 89 -14.54 -13.89 12.87
C CYS A 89 -14.66 -14.52 11.48
N GLY A 90 -13.95 -15.62 11.19
CA GLY A 90 -14.02 -16.33 9.91
C GLY A 90 -13.39 -15.61 8.71
N ARG A 91 -13.05 -14.31 8.81
CA ARG A 91 -12.35 -13.59 7.74
C ARG A 91 -11.01 -14.23 7.44
N THR A 92 -10.68 -14.33 6.16
CA THR A 92 -9.46 -14.97 5.69
C THR A 92 -8.32 -13.96 5.55
N PHE A 93 -7.12 -14.38 5.94
CA PHE A 93 -5.91 -13.56 5.88
C PHE A 93 -4.73 -14.41 5.45
N PHE A 94 -3.69 -13.77 4.91
CA PHE A 94 -2.39 -14.42 4.84
C PHE A 94 -1.87 -14.67 6.26
N PRO A 95 -1.13 -15.77 6.49
CA PRO A 95 -0.64 -16.10 7.83
C PRO A 95 0.20 -15.00 8.49
N ASP A 96 0.91 -14.18 7.72
CA ASP A 96 1.69 -13.04 8.23
C ASP A 96 0.82 -11.94 8.84
N ARG A 97 -0.40 -11.73 8.31
CA ARG A 97 -1.34 -10.69 8.75
C ARG A 97 -2.31 -11.18 9.81
N LEU A 98 -2.54 -12.49 9.89
CA LEU A 98 -3.51 -13.07 10.83
C LEU A 98 -3.21 -12.70 12.29
N PRO A 99 -1.97 -12.81 12.82
CA PRO A 99 -1.67 -12.43 14.21
C PRO A 99 -1.93 -10.95 14.51
N VAL A 100 -1.69 -10.07 13.52
CA VAL A 100 -1.97 -8.63 13.66
C VAL A 100 -3.47 -8.40 13.77
N HIS A 101 -4.25 -9.09 12.95
CA HIS A 101 -5.70 -9.03 12.99
C HIS A 101 -6.27 -9.58 14.30
N GLU A 102 -5.81 -10.75 14.75
CA GLU A 102 -6.32 -11.45 15.93
C GLU A 102 -6.19 -10.64 17.21
N ARG A 103 -5.11 -9.85 17.37
CA ARG A 103 -4.93 -8.94 18.52
C ARG A 103 -6.04 -7.90 18.69
N CYS A 104 -6.70 -7.51 17.59
CA CYS A 104 -7.78 -6.52 17.60
C CYS A 104 -9.12 -7.13 17.20
N CYS A 105 -9.18 -8.43 16.93
CA CYS A 105 -10.37 -9.10 16.44
C CYS A 105 -11.38 -9.27 17.57
N LYS A 106 -12.42 -8.45 17.57
CA LYS A 106 -13.44 -8.42 18.63
C LYS A 106 -14.48 -9.54 18.56
N GLY A 107 -14.38 -10.48 17.61
CA GLY A 107 -15.36 -11.56 17.43
C GLY A 107 -16.73 -11.01 17.04
N GLY A 108 -17.09 -11.14 15.77
CA GLY A 108 -18.39 -10.71 15.28
C GLY A 108 -19.13 -11.89 14.72
N SER A 109 -20.17 -12.33 15.42
CA SER A 109 -21.31 -13.07 14.88
C SER A 109 -21.82 -12.35 13.63
N SER A 110 -21.29 -12.71 12.47
CA SER A 110 -21.84 -12.34 11.18
C SER A 110 -21.60 -13.53 10.28
N GLY A 111 -22.71 -14.16 9.92
CA GLY A 111 -22.78 -15.50 9.39
C GLY A 111 -21.76 -15.79 8.30
N VAL A 112 -21.29 -17.04 8.33
CA VAL A 112 -20.75 -17.75 7.18
C VAL A 112 -21.62 -17.42 5.96
N ARG A 113 -21.11 -16.60 5.05
CA ARG A 113 -21.51 -16.67 3.64
C ARG A 113 -20.35 -17.31 2.89
N PRO A 114 -20.52 -18.50 2.30
CA PRO A 114 -19.49 -19.11 1.48
C PRO A 114 -19.25 -18.26 0.21
N PRO A 115 -18.09 -18.43 -0.45
CA PRO A 115 -17.83 -17.76 -1.73
C PRO A 115 -18.84 -18.28 -2.78
N ARG A 116 -19.64 -17.39 -3.37
CA ARG A 116 -20.52 -17.74 -4.49
C ARG A 116 -19.71 -17.68 -5.79
N SER A 117 -19.44 -18.85 -6.36
CA SER A 117 -19.11 -19.02 -7.78
C SER A 117 -20.39 -19.17 -8.59
N GLY A 118 -20.51 -18.47 -9.73
CA GLY A 118 -21.32 -18.89 -10.88
C GLY A 118 -22.73 -18.30 -11.09
N THR A 119 -22.85 -17.56 -12.21
CA THR A 119 -23.94 -17.57 -13.23
C THR A 119 -25.35 -17.03 -12.95
N GLY A 120 -25.66 -15.89 -13.61
CA GLY A 120 -26.80 -15.72 -14.54
C GLY A 120 -28.24 -15.56 -14.01
N SER A 121 -28.77 -14.33 -14.06
CA SER A 121 -30.00 -13.93 -14.80
C SER A 121 -30.80 -12.76 -14.18
N ALA A 122 -30.88 -11.71 -15.00
CA ALA A 122 -31.85 -10.61 -15.16
C ALA A 122 -33.02 -10.37 -14.16
N ARG A 123 -33.10 -9.08 -13.75
CA ARG A 123 -34.27 -8.15 -13.61
C ARG A 123 -35.35 -8.53 -12.56
N ALA A 124 -35.93 -7.65 -11.74
CA ALA A 124 -36.22 -6.21 -11.85
C ALA A 124 -36.35 -5.53 -10.46
N ASP A 125 -36.30 -4.19 -10.49
CA ASP A 125 -36.61 -3.19 -9.46
C ASP A 125 -37.99 -3.42 -8.79
N PRO A 126 -38.18 -3.07 -7.48
CA PRO A 126 -38.84 -1.78 -7.20
C PRO A 126 -38.34 -1.07 -5.92
N SER A 127 -37.87 0.16 -6.11
CA SER A 127 -38.27 1.44 -5.50
C SER A 127 -39.02 1.42 -4.14
N GLN A 128 -38.46 2.23 -3.22
CA GLN A 128 -38.99 2.91 -2.00
C GLN A 128 -38.15 2.53 -0.77
N GLY A 129 -37.51 3.42 -0.01
CA GLY A 129 -37.60 4.88 0.11
C GLY A 129 -37.59 5.21 1.61
N HIS A 130 -36.58 5.95 2.10
CA HIS A 130 -36.53 6.79 3.31
C HIS A 130 -35.15 6.73 3.99
N GLN A 131 -34.53 7.78 4.52
CA GLN A 131 -34.63 9.24 4.48
C GLN A 131 -33.38 9.70 5.25
N GLY A 132 -32.63 10.68 4.74
CA GLY A 132 -31.38 11.11 5.38
C GLY A 132 -30.89 12.48 4.91
N THR A 133 -31.74 13.48 5.09
CA THR A 133 -31.47 14.92 5.25
C THR A 133 -30.38 15.60 4.40
N SER A 134 -30.88 16.43 3.49
CA SER A 134 -30.23 17.49 2.72
C SER A 134 -29.63 18.62 3.58
N ARG A 135 -28.41 19.06 3.22
CA ARG A 135 -28.02 20.48 3.23
C ARG A 135 -27.46 20.82 1.85
N GLY A 136 -28.07 21.84 1.24
CA GLY A 136 -28.01 22.15 -0.19
C GLY A 136 -26.66 22.66 -0.67
N ALA A 137 -26.41 22.39 -1.95
CA ALA A 137 -25.40 23.08 -2.75
C ALA A 137 -26.02 24.35 -3.34
N PRO A 138 -25.31 25.49 -3.38
CA PRO A 138 -25.45 26.39 -4.50
C PRO A 138 -24.51 25.92 -5.61
N ALA A 139 -25.02 25.97 -6.83
CA ALA A 139 -24.22 25.93 -8.04
C ALA A 139 -23.19 27.07 -8.02
N LEU A 140 -22.04 26.87 -8.69
CA LEU A 140 -21.40 27.77 -9.67
C LEU A 140 -19.88 27.49 -9.79
N SER A 141 -19.43 27.62 -11.04
CA SER A 141 -18.09 27.85 -11.58
C SER A 141 -17.06 26.71 -11.65
N ASP A 142 -16.82 26.30 -12.90
CA ASP A 142 -15.56 25.79 -13.42
C ASP A 142 -14.42 26.75 -13.08
N GLN A 143 -13.64 26.42 -12.05
CA GLN A 143 -12.28 26.92 -11.93
C GLN A 143 -11.43 25.83 -11.29
N ALA A 144 -10.47 25.32 -12.06
CA ALA A 144 -9.50 24.34 -11.62
C ALA A 144 -8.74 24.88 -10.39
N LYS A 145 -9.18 24.49 -9.19
CA LYS A 145 -8.44 24.75 -7.96
C LYS A 145 -7.15 23.96 -8.07
N VAL A 146 -6.04 24.67 -8.28
CA VAL A 146 -4.70 24.12 -8.14
C VAL A 146 -4.63 23.48 -6.76
N VAL A 147 -4.63 22.15 -6.70
CA VAL A 147 -4.51 21.39 -5.45
C VAL A 147 -3.10 21.64 -4.94
N ARG A 148 -2.93 22.67 -4.10
CA ARG A 148 -1.65 22.90 -3.42
C ARG A 148 -1.41 21.71 -2.50
N ARG A 149 -0.36 20.94 -2.80
CA ARG A 149 0.05 19.82 -1.96
C ARG A 149 0.38 20.35 -0.56
N PRO A 150 -0.05 19.68 0.52
CA PRO A 150 0.30 20.08 1.88
C PRO A 150 1.82 20.17 2.07
N PRO A 151 2.33 21.09 2.91
CA PRO A 151 3.76 21.19 3.20
C PRO A 151 4.34 19.87 3.71
N THR A 152 5.50 19.49 3.17
CA THR A 152 6.27 18.32 3.57
C THR A 152 7.62 18.71 4.17
N VAL A 153 8.17 17.84 5.02
CA VAL A 153 9.47 17.95 5.65
C VAL A 153 10.23 16.64 5.40
N ILE A 154 11.53 16.74 5.12
CA ILE A 154 12.40 15.60 4.89
C ILE A 154 12.97 15.13 6.23
N CYS A 155 12.87 13.83 6.52
CA CYS A 155 13.55 13.25 7.68
C CYS A 155 15.07 13.26 7.46
N TYR A 156 15.82 13.94 8.34
CA TYR A 156 17.27 14.05 8.26
C TYR A 156 18.04 12.72 8.45
N ILE A 157 17.38 11.69 8.98
CA ILE A 157 17.96 10.36 9.21
C ILE A 157 17.83 9.47 7.96
N CYS A 158 16.65 9.46 7.32
CA CYS A 158 16.35 8.52 6.23
C CYS A 158 16.05 9.16 4.86
N GLY A 159 16.00 10.49 4.77
CA GLY A 159 15.79 11.24 3.53
C GLY A 159 14.38 11.17 2.93
N ARG A 160 13.41 10.57 3.63
CA ARG A 160 12.01 10.48 3.14
C ARG A 160 11.20 11.72 3.50
N GLU A 161 10.24 12.05 2.65
CA GLU A 161 9.29 13.14 2.85
C GLU A 161 8.11 12.71 3.73
N TYR A 162 7.75 13.57 4.68
CA TYR A 162 6.61 13.40 5.57
C TYR A 162 5.82 14.69 5.67
N GLY A 163 4.53 14.61 5.97
CA GLY A 163 3.78 15.80 6.36
C GLY A 163 4.30 16.38 7.69
N THR A 164 4.13 17.69 7.90
CA THR A 164 4.59 18.42 9.10
C THR A 164 4.08 17.83 10.42
N LYS A 165 2.92 17.18 10.44
CA LYS A 165 2.38 16.49 11.63
C LYS A 165 2.90 15.05 11.79
N SER A 166 3.22 14.38 10.69
CA SER A 166 3.68 12.98 10.72
C SER A 166 5.17 12.86 11.01
N ILE A 167 5.97 13.88 10.73
CA ILE A 167 7.42 13.86 10.95
C ILE A 167 7.78 13.71 12.44
N SER A 168 7.01 14.32 13.35
CA SER A 168 7.22 14.22 14.81
C SER A 168 6.99 12.81 15.36
N ILE A 169 6.15 12.01 14.70
CA ILE A 169 5.91 10.60 15.05
C ILE A 169 6.95 9.70 14.39
N HIS A 170 7.40 10.07 13.19
CA HIS A 170 8.37 9.31 12.42
C HIS A 170 9.79 9.43 12.96
N GLU A 171 10.30 10.64 13.22
CA GLU A 171 11.67 10.90 13.66
C GLU A 171 12.14 10.00 14.81
N PRO A 172 11.43 9.90 15.96
CA PRO A 172 11.87 9.05 17.06
C PRO A 172 11.87 7.56 16.70
N GLN A 173 10.93 7.11 15.86
CA GLN A 173 10.89 5.71 15.40
C GLN A 173 12.03 5.41 14.42
N CYS A 174 12.37 6.38 13.57
CA CYS A 174 13.48 6.29 12.63
C CYS A 174 14.83 6.24 13.35
N LEU A 175 15.02 7.10 14.37
CA LEU A 175 16.23 7.11 15.18
C LEU A 175 16.42 5.80 15.95
N LYS A 176 15.34 5.27 16.55
CA LYS A 176 15.37 3.97 17.21
C LYS A 176 15.81 2.84 16.27
N LYS A 177 15.26 2.81 15.05
CA LYS A 177 15.65 1.83 14.04
C LYS A 177 17.11 2.01 13.62
N TRP A 178 17.55 3.26 13.45
CA TRP A 178 18.94 3.59 13.13
C TRP A 178 19.91 3.09 14.21
N HIS A 179 19.62 3.28 15.51
CA HIS A 179 20.43 2.73 16.61
C HIS A 179 20.56 1.22 16.53
N GLN A 180 19.44 0.51 16.30
CA GLN A 180 19.47 -0.95 16.19
C GLN A 180 20.33 -1.43 15.00
N GLU A 181 20.22 -0.78 13.84
CA GLU A 181 21.05 -1.10 12.69
C GLU A 181 22.52 -0.78 12.96
N ASN A 182 22.81 0.34 13.62
CA ASN A 182 24.16 0.78 13.95
C ASN A 182 24.83 -0.12 15.01
N ASP A 183 24.09 -0.58 16.02
CA ASP A 183 24.61 -1.48 17.07
C ASP A 183 24.95 -2.87 16.54
N ASN A 184 24.25 -3.31 15.49
CA ASN A 184 24.54 -4.57 14.80
C ASN A 184 25.79 -4.48 13.91
N LEU A 185 26.33 -3.28 13.66
CA LEU A 185 27.59 -3.14 12.94
C LEU A 185 28.79 -3.44 13.87
N PRO A 186 29.87 -4.05 13.35
CA PRO A 186 31.16 -4.12 14.04
C PRO A 186 31.54 -2.75 14.59
N LYS A 187 32.14 -2.69 15.79
CA LYS A 187 32.43 -1.43 16.50
C LYS A 187 33.10 -0.36 15.61
N HIS A 188 33.96 -0.77 14.68
CA HIS A 188 34.69 0.10 13.77
C HIS A 188 33.87 0.61 12.57
N LEU A 189 32.72 0.01 12.28
CA LEU A 189 31.79 0.42 11.21
C LEU A 189 30.58 1.20 11.74
N ARG A 190 30.46 1.34 13.07
CA ARG A 190 29.39 2.13 13.67
C ARG A 190 29.57 3.59 13.32
N ARG A 191 28.48 4.21 12.90
CA ARG A 191 28.40 5.62 12.54
C ARG A 191 28.04 6.46 13.79
N PRO A 192 28.45 7.74 13.84
CA PRO A 192 27.99 8.66 14.88
C PRO A 192 26.50 8.96 14.73
N GLU A 193 25.85 9.33 15.83
CA GLU A 193 24.42 9.64 15.85
C GLU A 193 24.09 10.81 14.91
N PRO A 194 23.08 10.67 14.03
CA PRO A 194 22.66 11.74 13.13
C PRO A 194 22.22 12.97 13.92
N GLN A 195 22.81 14.12 13.61
CA GLN A 195 22.46 15.39 14.26
C GLN A 195 21.28 16.04 13.57
N LYS A 196 20.29 16.48 14.37
CA LYS A 196 19.13 17.20 13.85
C LYS A 196 19.55 18.60 13.41
N PRO A 197 19.31 19.01 12.14
CA PRO A 197 19.62 20.36 11.70
C PRO A 197 18.82 21.41 12.47
N GLU A 198 19.49 22.44 12.98
CA GLU A 198 18.82 23.61 13.56
C GLU A 198 18.27 24.49 12.44
N VAL A 199 16.95 24.62 12.37
CA VAL A 199 16.30 25.50 11.39
C VAL A 199 16.33 26.92 11.96
N ARG A 200 17.26 27.75 11.47
CA ARG A 200 17.20 29.20 11.68
C ARG A 200 16.05 29.75 10.85
N THR A 201 15.01 30.26 11.51
CA THR A 201 13.96 31.04 10.85
C THR A 201 14.58 32.34 10.35
N VAL A 202 14.77 32.47 9.03
CA VAL A 202 15.06 33.76 8.40
C VAL A 202 13.79 34.60 8.52
N GLN A 203 13.74 35.45 9.54
CA GLN A 203 12.74 36.48 9.68
C GLN A 203 13.12 37.57 8.68
N GLY A 204 12.51 37.50 7.50
CA GLY A 204 12.71 38.51 6.45
C GLY A 204 11.99 39.78 6.85
N ASP A 205 12.73 40.76 7.39
CA ASP A 205 12.30 42.15 7.48
C ASP A 205 12.24 42.72 6.05
N ILE A 206 11.08 42.54 5.42
CA ILE A 206 10.70 43.13 4.13
C ILE A 206 10.42 44.63 4.29
N ASN A 207 11.34 45.44 4.80
CA ASN A 207 11.23 46.90 4.79
C ASN A 207 12.63 47.56 4.89
N ASN A 208 13.51 47.34 3.93
CA ASN A 208 14.66 48.25 3.74
C ASN A 208 15.31 48.16 2.34
N TRP A 209 14.51 48.14 1.27
CA TRP A 209 15.04 48.18 -0.11
C TRP A 209 14.69 49.48 -0.87
N GLU A 210 13.78 50.32 -0.37
CA GLU A 210 13.38 51.55 -1.07
C GLU A 210 14.13 52.83 -0.64
N GLU A 211 14.87 52.85 0.49
CA GLU A 211 15.53 54.08 0.95
C GLU A 211 16.97 54.29 0.46
N ASN A 212 17.65 53.26 -0.08
CA ASN A 212 19.04 53.39 -0.55
C ASN A 212 19.18 53.63 -2.07
N SER A 213 18.08 53.76 -2.81
CA SER A 213 18.11 53.99 -4.27
C SER A 213 18.01 55.48 -4.68
N ALA A 214 17.90 56.40 -3.71
CA ALA A 214 17.67 57.83 -3.96
C ALA A 214 18.89 58.74 -3.73
N GLN A 215 20.11 58.19 -3.65
CA GLN A 215 21.36 58.98 -3.46
C GLN A 215 22.38 58.78 -4.60
N ALA A 216 21.92 58.52 -5.82
CA ALA A 216 22.77 58.46 -7.01
C ALA A 216 22.23 59.30 -8.18
N LEU A 217 21.87 60.56 -7.90
CA LEU A 217 21.79 61.63 -8.91
C LEU A 217 22.63 62.82 -8.46
#